data_AF-A0A2E0H2N8-F1
#
_entry.id   AF-A0A2E0H2N8-F1
#
_cell.length_a   1.000
_cell.length_b   1.000
_cell.length_c   1.000
_cell.angle_alpha   90.00
_cell.angle_beta   90.00
_cell.angle_gamma   90.00
#
_symmetry.space_group_name_H-M   'P 1'
#
loop_
_entity.id
_entity.type
_entity.pdbx_description
1 polymer ?
#
loop_
_entity_poly.entity_id
_entity_poly.type
_entity_poly.pdbx_seq_one_letter_code
_entity_poly.pdbx_strand_id
1 'polypeptide(L)'
;MEFLVPWSIIVVLLGCLILLGKLCFKMRSSSAELKSQIRSQSTRYGQITEQFLPLVESYPWDSKHFRFLGSPIDGIQFEEDRIILVEFKSSFSQMSGRQRNIKNLVEQGKVEFELIRAG
;
A
#
# COMPACT_ATOMS: atom_id res chain seq x y z
N MET A 1 -7.04 19.59 59.75
CA MET A 1 -5.59 19.72 59.45
C MET A 1 -5.45 19.77 57.95
N GLU A 2 -5.17 20.94 57.39
CA GLU A 2 -4.99 21.09 55.95
C GLU A 2 -3.64 20.49 55.57
N PHE A 3 -3.65 19.42 54.79
CA PHE A 3 -2.43 18.82 54.25
C PHE A 3 -1.85 19.80 53.22
N LEU A 4 -0.91 20.65 53.67
CA LEU A 4 -0.08 21.47 52.80
C LEU A 4 0.83 20.52 52.03
N VAL A 5 0.42 20.16 50.82
CA VAL A 5 1.27 19.41 49.90
C VAL A 5 2.49 20.28 49.61
N PRO A 6 3.71 19.83 49.96
CA PRO A 6 4.89 20.65 49.74
C PRO A 6 5.06 20.89 48.24
N TRP A 7 5.28 22.15 47.89
CA TRP A 7 5.37 22.64 46.50
C TRP A 7 6.38 21.85 45.64
N SER A 8 7.41 21.28 46.27
CA SER A 8 8.39 20.39 45.61
C SER A 8 7.74 19.15 44.98
N ILE A 9 6.71 18.57 45.60
CA ILE A 9 6.00 17.40 45.06
C ILE A 9 5.24 17.79 43.78
N ILE A 10 4.61 18.97 43.77
CA ILE A 10 3.88 19.48 42.61
C ILE A 10 4.84 19.71 41.45
N VAL A 11 6.00 20.33 41.69
CA VAL A 11 7.02 20.57 40.66
C VAL A 11 7.57 19.27 40.09
N VAL A 12 7.85 18.27 40.94
CA VAL A 12 8.35 16.96 40.50
C VAL A 12 7.29 16.23 39.67
N LEU A 13 6.02 16.25 40.08
CA LEU A 13 4.93 15.63 39.32
C LEU A 13 4.75 16.28 37.95
N LEU A 14 4.83 17.61 37.88
CA LEU A 14 4.71 18.36 36.63
C LEU A 14 5.88 18.07 35.68
N GLY A 15 7.10 17.97 36.23
CA GLY A 15 8.29 17.55 35.48
C GLY A 15 8.18 16.13 34.93
N CYS A 16 7.70 15.18 35.74
CA CYS A 16 7.43 13.80 35.32
C CYS A 16 6.37 13.75 34.21
N LEU A 17 5.29 14.54 34.31
CA LEU A 17 4.25 14.61 33.29
C LEU A 17 4.81 15.08 31.94
N ILE A 18 5.66 16.11 31.96
CA ILE A 18 6.30 16.64 30.75
C ILE A 18 7.28 15.63 30.14
N LEU A 19 8.06 14.93 30.96
CA LEU A 19 8.98 13.87 30.50
C LEU A 19 8.23 12.72 29.85
N LEU A 20 7.14 12.24 30.46
CA LEU A 20 6.28 11.19 29.90
C LEU A 20 5.62 11.66 28.59
N GLY A 21 5.15 12.91 28.52
CA GLY A 21 4.59 13.49 27.30
C GLY A 21 5.60 13.51 26.14
N LYS A 22 6.86 13.88 26.41
CA LYS A 22 7.93 13.89 25.40
C LYS A 22 8.31 12.49 24.94
N LEU A 23 8.38 11.52 25.86
CA LEU A 23 8.62 10.11 25.53
C LEU A 23 7.52 9.54 24.64
N CYS A 24 6.25 9.83 24.95
CA CYS A 24 5.09 9.43 24.14
C CYS A 24 5.11 10.08 22.74
N PHE A 25 5.45 11.38 22.64
CA PHE A 25 5.51 12.07 21.35
C PHE A 25 6.61 11.51 20.45
N LYS A 26 7.80 11.24 21.01
CA LYS A 26 8.93 10.65 20.27
C LYS A 26 8.61 9.25 19.76
N MET A 27 7.98 8.40 20.58
CA MET A 27 7.55 7.05 20.17
C MET A 27 6.49 7.09 19.05
N ARG A 28 5.57 8.07 19.08
CA ARG A 28 4.52 8.21 18.05
C ARG A 28 5.07 8.63 16.68
N SER A 29 6.15 9.41 16.66
CA SER A 29 6.81 9.86 15.42
C SER A 29 7.51 8.71 14.67
N SER A 30 8.25 7.86 15.37
CA SER A 30 8.92 6.71 14.75
C SER A 30 7.94 5.69 14.16
N SER A 31 6.77 5.48 14.76
CA SER A 31 5.74 4.59 14.18
C SER A 31 5.08 5.18 12.92
N ALA A 32 4.99 6.51 12.81
CA ALA A 32 4.47 7.18 11.62
C ALA A 32 5.46 7.10 10.43
N GLU A 33 6.75 7.18 10.71
CA GLU A 33 7.83 7.02 9.72
C GLU A 33 7.97 5.55 9.25
N LEU A 34 7.90 4.59 10.16
CA LEU A 34 7.92 3.15 9.81
C LEU A 34 6.72 2.77 8.91
N LYS A 35 5.53 3.32 9.17
CA LYS A 35 4.33 3.19 8.30
C LYS A 35 4.53 3.87 6.95
N SER A 36 5.27 4.97 6.92
CA SER A 36 5.59 5.69 5.69
C SER A 36 6.57 4.92 4.81
N GLN A 37 7.48 4.13 5.40
CA GLN A 37 8.49 3.35 4.67
C GLN A 37 8.01 1.94 4.26
N ILE A 38 7.17 1.29 5.04
CA ILE A 38 6.52 0.01 4.63
C ILE A 38 5.51 0.25 3.48
N ARG A 39 5.00 1.48 3.37
CA ARG A 39 4.19 1.99 2.26
C ARG A 39 4.99 2.19 0.97
N SER A 40 6.33 2.14 1.02
CA SER A 40 7.23 2.47 -0.10
C SER A 40 8.14 1.30 -0.52
N GLN A 41 7.67 0.14 -0.96
CA GLN A 41 7.42 -0.01 -2.40
C GLN A 41 7.67 -1.43 -2.97
N SER A 42 8.27 -2.43 -2.29
CA SER A 42 8.53 -3.73 -2.97
C SER A 42 7.88 -4.94 -2.29
N THR A 43 7.79 -4.97 -0.96
CA THR A 43 7.18 -6.09 -0.23
C THR A 43 5.65 -6.01 -0.24
N ARG A 44 5.11 -4.79 -0.31
CA ARG A 44 3.67 -4.54 -0.32
C ARG A 44 2.98 -5.09 -1.57
N TYR A 45 3.68 -5.13 -2.71
CA TYR A 45 3.11 -5.65 -3.97
C TYR A 45 2.94 -7.17 -3.91
N GLY A 46 3.95 -7.91 -3.45
CA GLY A 46 3.82 -9.36 -3.19
C GLY A 46 2.79 -9.67 -2.10
N GLN A 47 2.79 -8.92 -1.00
CA GLN A 47 1.81 -9.10 0.09
C GLN A 47 0.38 -8.75 -0.32
N ILE A 48 0.17 -7.71 -1.12
CA ILE A 48 -1.16 -7.36 -1.67
C ILE A 48 -1.58 -8.46 -2.63
N THR A 49 -0.71 -8.90 -3.54
CA THR A 49 -1.02 -10.00 -4.45
C THR A 49 -1.38 -11.29 -3.69
N GLU A 50 -0.59 -11.69 -2.70
CA GLU A 50 -0.84 -12.86 -1.86
C GLU A 50 -2.06 -12.73 -0.95
N GLN A 51 -2.43 -11.52 -0.50
CA GLN A 51 -3.61 -11.30 0.35
C GLN A 51 -4.90 -11.07 -0.45
N PHE A 52 -4.82 -10.48 -1.64
CA PHE A 52 -5.99 -10.14 -2.45
C PHE A 52 -6.36 -11.22 -3.46
N LEU A 53 -5.41 -11.92 -4.08
CA LEU A 53 -5.74 -12.98 -5.04
C LEU A 53 -6.52 -14.15 -4.41
N PRO A 54 -6.29 -14.57 -3.15
CA PRO A 54 -7.15 -15.58 -2.52
C PRO A 54 -8.61 -15.15 -2.38
N LEU A 55 -8.91 -13.85 -2.41
CA LEU A 55 -10.29 -13.34 -2.38
C LEU A 55 -10.95 -13.39 -3.77
N VAL A 56 -10.15 -13.54 -4.82
CA VAL A 56 -10.63 -13.73 -6.18
C VAL A 56 -10.72 -15.24 -6.39
N GLU A 57 -11.84 -15.83 -5.96
CA GLU A 57 -12.11 -17.28 -6.00
C GLU A 57 -11.87 -17.93 -7.38
N SER A 58 -11.82 -17.13 -8.44
CA SER A 58 -11.71 -17.56 -9.83
C SER A 58 -10.43 -17.12 -10.55
N TYR A 59 -9.38 -16.68 -9.85
CA TYR A 59 -8.14 -16.28 -10.53
C TYR A 59 -7.49 -17.47 -11.25
N PRO A 60 -7.39 -17.45 -12.60
CA PRO A 60 -7.09 -18.66 -13.38
C PRO A 60 -5.59 -18.92 -13.58
N TRP A 61 -4.71 -18.05 -13.06
CA TRP A 61 -3.26 -18.09 -13.31
C TRP A 61 -2.45 -18.19 -12.01
N ASP A 62 -1.15 -18.48 -12.13
CA ASP A 62 -0.24 -18.47 -10.97
C ASP A 62 -0.03 -17.03 -10.49
N SER A 63 -0.54 -16.76 -9.29
CA SER A 63 -0.43 -15.48 -8.58
C SER A 63 1.01 -14.99 -8.41
N LYS A 64 2.01 -15.89 -8.39
CA LYS A 64 3.42 -15.53 -8.25
C LYS A 64 3.96 -14.72 -9.42
N HIS A 65 3.35 -14.88 -10.60
CA HIS A 65 3.72 -14.14 -11.79
C HIS A 65 2.86 -12.90 -12.01
N PHE A 66 1.97 -12.58 -11.08
CA PHE A 66 1.21 -11.34 -11.10
C PHE A 66 2.04 -10.16 -10.56
N ARG A 67 1.91 -8.99 -11.18
CA ARG A 67 2.51 -7.74 -10.74
C ARG A 67 1.42 -6.67 -10.63
N PHE A 68 1.13 -6.26 -9.40
CA PHE A 68 0.17 -5.20 -9.13
C PHE A 68 0.72 -3.82 -9.56
N LEU A 69 -0.15 -2.99 -10.13
CA LEU A 69 0.09 -1.62 -10.58
C LEU A 69 -0.86 -0.64 -9.87
N GLY A 70 -2.15 -0.97 -9.83
CA GLY A 70 -3.22 -0.25 -9.12
C GLY A 70 -4.04 0.74 -9.94
N SER A 71 -3.46 1.52 -10.85
CA SER A 71 -4.24 2.42 -11.74
C SER A 71 -3.43 2.78 -12.99
N PRO A 72 -4.06 2.87 -14.18
CA PRO A 72 -5.49 2.69 -14.51
C PRO A 72 -5.96 1.24 -14.68
N ILE A 73 -5.07 0.28 -14.48
CA ILE A 73 -5.29 -1.17 -14.50
C ILE A 73 -4.70 -1.74 -13.20
N ASP A 74 -5.35 -2.73 -12.61
CA ASP A 74 -4.90 -3.32 -11.34
C ASP A 74 -3.53 -4.01 -11.43
N GLY A 75 -3.23 -4.73 -12.51
CA GLY A 75 -1.89 -5.31 -12.69
C GLY A 75 -1.64 -6.02 -14.01
N ILE A 76 -0.48 -6.68 -14.07
CA ILE A 76 0.02 -7.45 -15.21
C ILE A 76 0.30 -8.89 -14.75
N GLN A 77 -0.26 -9.86 -15.46
CA GLN A 77 0.08 -11.28 -15.31
C GLN A 77 1.09 -11.68 -16.38
N PHE A 78 2.17 -12.33 -15.96
CA PHE A 78 3.19 -12.88 -16.86
C PHE A 78 3.01 -14.40 -16.96
N GLU A 79 2.70 -14.88 -18.16
CA GLU A 79 2.71 -16.30 -18.50
C GLU A 79 3.92 -16.62 -19.38
N GLU A 80 4.19 -17.90 -19.63
CA GLU A 80 5.30 -18.32 -20.49
C GLU A 80 5.11 -17.86 -21.96
N ASP A 81 3.86 -17.76 -22.42
CA ASP A 81 3.50 -17.47 -23.81
C ASP A 81 2.87 -16.10 -24.04
N ARG A 82 2.50 -15.37 -22.98
CA ARG A 82 1.76 -14.10 -23.08
C ARG A 82 1.89 -13.21 -21.86
N ILE A 83 1.61 -11.93 -22.06
CA ILE A 83 1.48 -10.92 -21.00
C ILE A 83 0.03 -10.45 -20.99
N ILE A 84 -0.62 -10.47 -19.84
CA ILE A 84 -2.05 -10.17 -19.70
C ILE A 84 -2.23 -8.97 -18.78
N LEU A 85 -2.91 -7.94 -19.25
CA LEU A 85 -3.39 -6.85 -18.39
C LEU A 85 -4.65 -7.30 -17.66
N VAL A 86 -4.64 -7.22 -16.34
CA VAL A 86 -5.73 -7.70 -15.47
C VAL A 86 -6.33 -6.54 -14.69
N GLU A 87 -7.64 -6.47 -14.72
CA GLU A 87 -8.47 -5.58 -13.92
C GLU A 87 -9.47 -6.45 -13.15
N PHE A 88 -9.52 -6.29 -11.84
CA PHE A 88 -10.48 -6.93 -10.96
C PHE A 88 -11.71 -6.04 -10.79
N LYS A 89 -12.88 -6.64 -10.94
CA LYS A 89 -14.17 -5.98 -10.73
C LYS A 89 -14.97 -6.80 -9.74
N SER A 90 -15.56 -6.13 -8.75
CA SER A 90 -16.69 -6.73 -8.04
C SER A 90 -17.86 -6.83 -9.03
N SER A 91 -18.72 -7.85 -8.88
CA SER A 91 -19.64 -8.37 -9.89
C SER A 91 -20.53 -7.36 -10.62
N PHE A 92 -20.73 -6.17 -10.06
CA PHE A 92 -21.58 -5.10 -10.63
C PHE A 92 -20.80 -3.88 -11.15
N SER A 93 -19.48 -3.86 -10.98
CA SER A 93 -18.66 -2.70 -11.35
C SER A 93 -18.31 -2.70 -12.84
N GLN A 94 -18.63 -1.60 -13.52
CA GLN A 94 -18.34 -1.42 -14.94
C GLN A 94 -16.90 -0.95 -15.17
N MET A 95 -16.39 -1.19 -16.38
CA MET A 95 -15.12 -0.60 -16.81
C MET A 95 -15.25 0.92 -16.96
N SER A 96 -14.27 1.64 -16.42
CA SER A 96 -14.13 3.08 -16.64
C SER A 96 -13.82 3.38 -18.12
N GLY A 97 -14.06 4.62 -18.56
CA GLY A 97 -13.71 5.03 -19.93
C GLY A 97 -12.23 4.82 -20.26
N ARG A 98 -11.35 5.07 -19.28
CA ARG A 98 -9.89 4.85 -19.40
C ARG A 98 -9.54 3.36 -19.54
N GLN A 99 -10.17 2.49 -18.73
CA GLN A 99 -9.99 1.04 -18.81
C GLN A 99 -10.48 0.49 -20.16
N ARG A 100 -11.63 0.97 -20.65
CA ARG A 100 -12.17 0.57 -21.96
C ARG A 100 -11.24 0.98 -23.10
N ASN A 101 -10.66 2.18 -23.02
CA ASN A 101 -9.69 2.63 -24.01
C ASN A 101 -8.44 1.73 -24.02
N ILE A 102 -7.91 1.38 -22.84
CA ILE A 102 -6.76 0.47 -22.72
C ILE A 102 -7.08 -0.90 -23.31
N LYS A 103 -8.24 -1.49 -22.98
CA LYS A 103 -8.71 -2.74 -23.60
C LYS A 103 -8.72 -2.64 -25.12
N ASN A 104 -9.28 -1.55 -25.68
CA ASN A 104 -9.30 -1.35 -27.13
C ASN A 104 -7.90 -1.24 -27.73
N LEU A 105 -6.94 -0.59 -27.06
CA LEU A 105 -5.54 -0.54 -27.52
C LEU A 105 -4.92 -1.94 -27.58
N VAL A 106 -5.15 -2.75 -26.55
CA VAL A 106 -4.67 -4.15 -26.50
C VAL A 106 -5.31 -4.97 -27.62
N GLU A 107 -6.63 -4.90 -27.79
CA GLU A 107 -7.37 -5.63 -28.84
C GLU A 107 -6.95 -5.20 -30.25
N GLN A 108 -6.49 -3.96 -30.41
CA GLN A 108 -5.95 -3.44 -31.68
C GLN A 108 -4.45 -3.73 -31.87
N GLY A 109 -3.80 -4.44 -30.95
CA GLY A 109 -2.37 -4.74 -31.02
C GLY A 109 -1.46 -3.54 -30.77
N LYS A 110 -1.96 -2.45 -30.18
CA LYS A 110 -1.21 -1.22 -29.87
C LYS A 110 -0.52 -1.33 -28.50
N VAL A 111 0.29 -2.38 -28.35
CA VAL A 111 1.08 -2.64 -27.14
C VAL A 111 2.52 -2.82 -27.57
N GLU A 112 3.41 -2.02 -26.99
CA GLU A 112 4.82 -1.95 -27.36
C GLU A 112 5.70 -2.25 -26.14
N PHE A 113 6.84 -2.89 -26.38
CA PHE A 113 7.88 -3.11 -25.39
C PHE A 113 9.05 -2.19 -25.72
N GLU A 114 9.32 -1.24 -24.83
CA GLU A 114 10.37 -0.24 -25.01
C GLU A 114 11.42 -0.35 -23.90
N LEU A 115 12.70 -0.41 -24.29
CA LEU A 115 13.84 -0.44 -23.37
C LEU A 115 14.42 0.96 -23.23
N ILE A 116 14.08 1.65 -22.14
CA ILE A 116 14.65 2.95 -21.81
C ILE A 116 15.79 2.76 -20.81
N ARG A 117 17.00 3.21 -21.16
CA ARG A 117 18.15 3.23 -20.26
C ARG A 117 18.27 4.62 -19.65
N ALA A 118 18.11 4.74 -18.34
CA ALA A 118 18.52 5.92 -17.61
C ALA A 118 20.03 5.80 -17.33
N GLY A 119 20.80 6.81 -17.77
CA GLY A 119 22.22 6.96 -17.42
C GLY A 119 22.39 7.60 -16.05
#